data_AF-A0A7W1UAP8-F1
#
_entry.id   AF-A0A7W1UAP8-F1
#
_cell.length_a   1.000
_cell.length_b   1.000
_cell.length_c   1.000
_cell.angle_alpha   90.00
_cell.angle_beta   90.00
_cell.angle_gamma   90.00
#
_symmetry.space_group_name_H-M   'P 1'
#
loop_
_entity.id
_entity.type
_entity.pdbx_description
1 polymer ?
#
loop_
_entity_poly.entity_id
_entity_poly.type
_entity_poly.pdbx_seq_one_letter_code
_entity_poly.pdbx_strand_id
1 'polypeptide(L)'
;MGFLKNLLGIFIRKKSISPNPLYEIALTHLQKEIHESPHEFIQEIPKASKENIVQDICHITETIWQAPDRVLANREGLLECMLHQVDYEIFMIEPGHKLSGFNGISGELKDFLPEFAQKRIDTGEFVWKQKTIPTKDEAYMLVWDKWLRAHQYCKIFNEIRLYLKDNNTNLERDWFFSLQCASAAFAEYNFRKEYGLNQIIDGARALQYGSFLEIVSKGHKDPLEEWEKTYKKSFPLQS
;
A
#
# COMPACT_ATOMS: atom_id res chain seq x y z
N MET A 1 -0.82 -27.12 4.85
CA MET A 1 -2.29 -27.33 4.89
C MET A 1 -2.91 -27.43 6.31
N GLY A 2 -2.23 -27.94 7.35
CA GLY A 2 -2.82 -28.09 8.69
C GLY A 2 -3.05 -26.77 9.46
N PHE A 3 -2.20 -25.76 9.25
CA PHE A 3 -2.30 -24.47 9.94
C PHE A 3 -3.48 -23.61 9.47
N LEU A 4 -3.69 -23.47 8.15
CA LEU A 4 -4.88 -22.85 7.57
C LEU A 4 -6.15 -23.52 8.09
N LYS A 5 -6.21 -24.86 8.09
CA LYS A 5 -7.36 -25.60 8.64
C LYS A 5 -7.57 -25.38 10.13
N ASN A 6 -6.51 -25.15 10.91
CA ASN A 6 -6.61 -24.83 12.33
C ASN A 6 -7.04 -23.38 12.58
N LEU A 7 -6.50 -22.40 11.86
CA LEU A 7 -6.90 -20.99 11.93
C LEU A 7 -8.32 -20.77 11.41
N LEU A 8 -8.60 -21.27 10.20
CA LEU A 8 -9.95 -21.34 9.66
C LEU A 8 -10.86 -22.16 10.56
N GLY A 9 -10.39 -23.26 11.15
CA GLY A 9 -11.16 -24.08 12.08
C GLY A 9 -11.53 -23.34 13.37
N ILE A 10 -10.68 -22.44 13.87
CA ILE A 10 -10.99 -21.55 15.00
C ILE A 10 -12.02 -20.48 14.58
N PHE A 11 -11.93 -19.98 13.34
CA PHE A 11 -12.79 -18.92 12.81
C PHE A 11 -14.18 -19.39 12.37
N ILE A 12 -14.23 -20.46 11.57
CA ILE A 12 -15.43 -21.13 11.07
C ILE A 12 -16.28 -21.65 12.23
N ARG A 13 -15.67 -21.98 13.39
CA ARG A 13 -16.40 -22.39 14.59
C ARG A 13 -17.26 -21.28 15.23
N LYS A 14 -17.09 -20.00 14.87
CA LYS A 14 -17.82 -18.87 15.50
C LYS A 14 -18.79 -18.10 14.60
N LYS A 15 -18.73 -18.24 13.27
CA LYS A 15 -19.72 -17.67 12.34
C LYS A 15 -19.98 -18.66 11.21
N SER A 16 -21.24 -18.77 10.79
CA SER A 16 -21.64 -19.43 9.54
C SER A 16 -21.10 -18.61 8.36
N ILE A 17 -19.81 -18.74 8.09
CA ILE A 17 -19.15 -17.99 7.02
C ILE A 17 -19.64 -18.56 5.69
N SER A 18 -20.31 -17.72 4.90
CA SER A 18 -20.65 -18.02 3.51
C SER A 18 -19.37 -18.36 2.74
N PRO A 19 -19.37 -19.35 1.82
CA PRO A 19 -18.20 -19.63 1.00
C PRO A 19 -17.82 -18.39 0.18
N ASN A 20 -16.79 -17.68 0.63
CA ASN A 20 -16.27 -16.47 0.01
C ASN A 20 -14.88 -16.80 -0.59
N PRO A 21 -14.76 -16.82 -1.93
CA PRO A 21 -13.51 -17.19 -2.61
C PRO A 21 -12.38 -16.17 -2.38
N LEU A 22 -12.70 -14.93 -1.97
CA LEU A 22 -11.68 -13.93 -1.64
C LEU A 22 -10.87 -14.31 -0.40
N TYR A 23 -11.46 -15.11 0.53
CA TYR A 23 -10.71 -15.62 1.68
C TYR A 23 -9.54 -16.49 1.26
N GLU A 24 -9.76 -17.41 0.34
CA GLU A 24 -8.71 -18.34 -0.08
C GLU A 24 -7.54 -17.59 -0.72
N ILE A 25 -7.84 -16.58 -1.54
CA ILE A 25 -6.84 -15.73 -2.20
C ILE A 25 -6.04 -14.94 -1.16
N ALA A 26 -6.73 -14.20 -0.30
CA ALA A 26 -6.08 -13.34 0.68
C ALA A 26 -5.28 -14.14 1.72
N LEU A 27 -5.82 -15.28 2.19
CA LEU A 27 -5.12 -16.13 3.15
C LEU A 27 -3.96 -16.91 2.54
N THR A 28 -4.05 -17.31 1.26
CA THR A 28 -2.92 -17.93 0.55
C THR A 28 -1.77 -16.94 0.41
N HIS A 29 -2.08 -15.70 0.01
CA HIS A 29 -1.08 -14.63 -0.07
C HIS A 29 -0.47 -14.34 1.30
N LEU A 30 -1.30 -14.20 2.33
CA LEU A 30 -0.84 -13.95 3.70
C LEU A 30 0.02 -15.11 4.22
N GLN A 31 -0.32 -16.36 3.92
CA GLN A 31 0.47 -17.50 4.35
C GLN A 31 1.87 -17.45 3.72
N LYS A 32 1.95 -17.15 2.42
CA LYS A 32 3.22 -16.99 1.71
C LYS A 32 4.05 -15.86 2.33
N GLU A 33 3.44 -14.70 2.56
CA GLU A 33 4.15 -13.54 3.14
C GLU A 33 4.50 -13.73 4.62
N ILE A 34 3.70 -14.41 5.45
CA ILE A 34 4.04 -14.60 6.87
C ILE A 34 5.05 -15.73 7.09
N HIS A 35 4.97 -16.81 6.31
CA HIS A 35 5.76 -18.02 6.56
C HIS A 35 6.93 -18.20 5.61
N GLU A 36 6.83 -17.68 4.39
CA GLU A 36 7.88 -17.81 3.35
C GLU A 36 8.59 -16.48 3.09
N SER A 37 8.29 -15.43 3.88
CA SER A 37 8.98 -14.16 3.74
C SER A 37 10.46 -14.30 4.07
N PRO A 38 11.33 -13.71 3.24
CA PRO A 38 12.76 -13.63 3.50
C PRO A 38 13.10 -12.64 4.63
N HIS A 39 12.12 -11.88 5.13
CA HIS A 39 12.32 -10.90 6.19
C HIS A 39 12.10 -11.54 7.56
N GLU A 40 13.20 -11.75 8.31
CA GLU A 40 13.20 -12.37 9.66
C GLU A 40 12.19 -11.71 10.61
N PHE A 41 12.08 -10.38 10.57
CA PHE A 41 11.10 -9.61 11.34
C PHE A 41 9.65 -10.11 11.16
N ILE A 42 9.24 -10.51 9.94
CA ILE A 42 7.86 -11.00 9.70
C ILE A 42 7.64 -12.33 10.43
N GLN A 43 8.69 -13.16 10.48
CA GLN A 43 8.67 -14.43 11.18
C GLN A 43 8.56 -14.23 12.70
N GLU A 44 9.16 -13.16 13.22
CA GLU A 44 9.15 -12.79 14.65
C GLU A 44 7.88 -12.09 15.13
N ILE A 45 6.96 -11.68 14.22
CA ILE A 45 5.70 -11.05 14.62
C ILE A 45 4.97 -11.92 15.67
N PRO A 46 4.55 -11.36 16.82
CA PRO A 46 3.85 -12.12 17.85
C PRO A 46 2.60 -12.82 17.32
N LYS A 47 2.31 -14.01 17.85
CA LYS A 47 1.15 -14.82 17.42
C LYS A 47 -0.17 -14.03 17.45
N ALA A 48 -0.40 -13.26 18.52
CA ALA A 48 -1.60 -12.43 18.65
C ALA A 48 -1.70 -11.37 17.54
N SER A 49 -0.58 -10.76 17.16
CA SER A 49 -0.53 -9.80 16.04
C SER A 49 -0.83 -10.48 14.70
N LYS A 50 -0.30 -11.70 14.47
CA LYS A 50 -0.64 -12.51 13.29
C LYS A 50 -2.13 -12.85 13.25
N GLU A 51 -2.71 -13.24 14.38
CA GLU A 51 -4.14 -13.52 14.50
C GLU A 51 -5.00 -12.28 14.22
N ASN A 52 -4.59 -11.09 14.67
CA ASN A 52 -5.28 -9.83 14.34
C ASN A 52 -5.20 -9.50 12.84
N ILE A 53 -4.04 -9.65 12.21
CA ILE A 53 -3.89 -9.44 10.76
C ILE A 53 -4.83 -10.38 9.97
N VAL A 54 -4.91 -11.66 10.37
CA VAL A 54 -5.86 -12.61 9.77
C VAL A 54 -7.31 -12.15 9.97
N GLN A 55 -7.67 -11.67 11.17
CA GLN A 55 -9.01 -11.16 11.45
C GLN A 55 -9.37 -9.97 10.57
N ASP A 56 -8.46 -9.01 10.44
CA ASP A 56 -8.63 -7.81 9.63
C ASP A 56 -8.84 -8.17 8.16
N ILE A 57 -7.99 -9.05 7.61
CA ILE A 57 -8.09 -9.51 6.22
C ILE A 57 -9.40 -10.26 5.97
N CYS A 58 -9.83 -11.12 6.90
CA CYS A 58 -11.12 -11.78 6.81
C CYS A 58 -12.27 -10.75 6.83
N HIS A 59 -12.19 -9.74 7.69
CA HIS A 59 -13.22 -8.71 7.73
C HIS A 59 -13.29 -7.92 6.40
N ILE A 60 -12.13 -7.49 5.88
CA ILE A 60 -12.02 -6.74 4.62
C ILE A 60 -12.57 -7.55 3.45
N THR A 61 -12.15 -8.81 3.31
CA THR A 61 -12.59 -9.69 2.21
C THR A 61 -14.09 -10.00 2.28
N GLU A 62 -14.68 -10.08 3.47
CA GLU A 62 -16.14 -10.19 3.62
C GLU A 62 -16.84 -8.91 3.17
N THR A 63 -16.36 -7.75 3.61
CA THR A 63 -16.92 -6.45 3.24
C THR A 63 -16.91 -6.27 1.72
N ILE A 64 -15.80 -6.59 1.05
CA ILE A 64 -15.70 -6.54 -0.42
C ILE A 64 -16.67 -7.54 -1.06
N TRP A 65 -16.77 -8.76 -0.54
CA TRP A 65 -17.61 -9.80 -1.13
C TRP A 65 -19.11 -9.49 -1.06
N GLN A 66 -19.54 -8.86 0.03
CA GLN A 66 -20.93 -8.47 0.27
C GLN A 66 -21.28 -7.12 -0.38
N ALA A 67 -20.31 -6.36 -0.88
CA ALA A 67 -20.55 -5.09 -1.54
C ALA A 67 -21.34 -5.26 -2.86
N PRO A 68 -22.28 -4.36 -3.17
CA PRO A 68 -22.99 -4.36 -4.46
C PRO A 68 -22.04 -4.24 -5.66
N ASP A 69 -21.02 -3.39 -5.52
CA ASP A 69 -19.91 -3.26 -6.47
C ASP A 69 -18.62 -3.66 -5.77
N ARG A 70 -18.21 -4.92 -5.99
CA ARG A 70 -17.01 -5.50 -5.39
C ARG A 70 -15.73 -4.88 -5.91
N VAL A 71 -15.73 -4.44 -7.18
CA VAL A 71 -14.56 -3.81 -7.81
C VAL A 71 -14.33 -2.46 -7.13
N LEU A 72 -15.39 -1.66 -7.02
CA LEU A 72 -15.29 -0.36 -6.38
C LEU A 72 -14.91 -0.47 -4.89
N ALA A 73 -15.55 -1.37 -4.15
CA ALA A 73 -15.21 -1.60 -2.74
C ALA A 73 -13.75 -2.05 -2.54
N ASN A 74 -13.22 -2.88 -3.44
CA ASN A 74 -11.80 -3.26 -3.41
C ASN A 74 -10.88 -2.08 -3.76
N ARG A 75 -11.25 -1.26 -4.75
CA ARG A 75 -10.49 -0.06 -5.12
C ARG A 75 -10.41 0.94 -3.98
N GLU A 76 -11.50 1.18 -3.24
CA GLU A 76 -11.51 2.09 -2.09
C GLU A 76 -10.48 1.66 -1.02
N GLY A 77 -10.52 0.39 -0.59
CA GLY A 77 -9.55 -0.14 0.37
C GLY A 77 -8.12 -0.15 -0.17
N LEU A 78 -7.94 -0.40 -1.48
CA LEU A 78 -6.64 -0.31 -2.12
C LEU A 78 -6.08 1.11 -2.09
N LEU A 79 -6.89 2.12 -2.42
CA LEU A 79 -6.46 3.52 -2.46
C LEU A 79 -6.03 4.01 -1.07
N GLU A 80 -6.80 3.67 -0.04
CA GLU A 80 -6.45 3.98 1.35
C GLU A 80 -5.10 3.35 1.72
N CYS A 81 -4.93 2.05 1.47
CA CYS A 81 -3.68 1.37 1.78
C CYS A 81 -2.50 1.89 0.95
N MET A 82 -2.74 2.26 -0.32
CA MET A 82 -1.73 2.80 -1.22
C MET A 82 -1.21 4.13 -0.70
N LEU A 83 -2.10 5.02 -0.27
CA LEU A 83 -1.73 6.30 0.35
C LEU A 83 -0.86 6.10 1.59
N HIS A 84 -1.26 5.17 2.48
CA HIS A 84 -0.45 4.81 3.64
C HIS A 84 0.90 4.22 3.24
N GLN A 85 0.94 3.35 2.23
CA GLN A 85 2.19 2.74 1.78
C GLN A 85 3.15 3.81 1.26
N VAL A 86 2.70 4.68 0.35
CA VAL A 86 3.60 5.65 -0.29
C VAL A 86 4.08 6.74 0.66
N ASP A 87 3.27 7.10 1.66
CA ASP A 87 3.67 8.03 2.73
C ASP A 87 4.94 7.58 3.46
N TYR A 88 5.16 6.27 3.58
CA TYR A 88 6.38 5.69 4.16
C TYR A 88 7.41 5.33 3.07
N GLU A 89 6.96 4.81 1.92
CA GLU A 89 7.82 4.29 0.84
C GLU A 89 8.80 5.33 0.32
N ILE A 90 8.40 6.61 0.21
CA ILE A 90 9.24 7.71 -0.29
C ILE A 90 10.54 7.90 0.51
N PHE A 91 10.59 7.45 1.76
CA PHE A 91 11.79 7.53 2.61
C PHE A 91 12.73 6.32 2.50
N MET A 92 12.31 5.25 1.81
CA MET A 92 13.06 4.00 1.72
C MET A 92 13.46 3.66 0.28
N ILE A 93 13.37 4.63 -0.63
CA ILE A 93 13.75 4.46 -2.02
C ILE A 93 15.27 4.48 -2.13
N GLU A 94 15.84 3.32 -2.39
CA GLU A 94 17.26 3.15 -2.69
C GLU A 94 17.52 3.04 -4.21
N PRO A 95 18.77 3.24 -4.68
CA PRO A 95 19.13 3.04 -6.08
C PRO A 95 18.71 1.65 -6.58
N GLY A 96 18.00 1.60 -7.71
CA GLY A 96 17.47 0.35 -8.28
C GLY A 96 16.10 -0.07 -7.73
N HIS A 97 15.51 0.69 -6.81
CA HIS A 97 14.12 0.50 -6.40
C HIS A 97 13.17 0.68 -7.59
N LYS A 98 12.06 -0.06 -7.65
CA LYS A 98 11.09 -0.01 -8.77
C LYS A 98 10.50 1.37 -9.03
N LEU A 99 10.40 2.22 -8.01
CA LEU A 99 9.91 3.59 -8.11
C LEU A 99 11.01 4.60 -8.49
N SER A 100 12.29 4.18 -8.44
CA SER A 100 13.41 5.06 -8.77
C SER A 100 13.36 5.46 -10.25
N GLY A 101 13.66 6.72 -10.53
CA GLY A 101 13.64 7.27 -11.90
C GLY A 101 12.26 7.73 -12.38
N PHE A 102 11.19 7.53 -11.61
CA PHE A 102 9.89 8.12 -11.93
C PHE A 102 9.90 9.64 -11.69
N ASN A 103 9.35 10.41 -12.62
CA ASN A 103 9.32 11.87 -12.51
C ASN A 103 8.47 12.32 -11.31
N GLY A 104 9.12 12.92 -10.31
CA GLY A 104 8.54 13.36 -9.05
C GLY A 104 9.00 12.56 -7.84
N ILE A 105 9.83 11.54 -8.04
CA ILE A 105 10.39 10.69 -6.99
C ILE A 105 11.92 10.79 -7.03
N SER A 106 12.58 11.35 -6.01
CA SER A 106 14.05 11.47 -6.03
C SER A 106 14.80 10.39 -5.25
N GLY A 107 14.18 9.83 -4.21
CA GLY A 107 14.88 8.96 -3.24
C GLY A 107 15.83 9.71 -2.29
N GLU A 108 15.76 11.04 -2.24
CA GLU A 108 16.58 11.86 -1.32
C GLU A 108 15.94 12.02 0.06
N LEU A 109 14.66 11.68 0.21
CA LEU A 109 13.93 11.95 1.45
C LEU A 109 14.39 11.11 2.64
N LYS A 110 15.16 10.04 2.41
CA LYS A 110 15.69 9.16 3.47
C LYS A 110 16.51 9.87 4.54
N ASP A 111 17.06 11.03 4.24
CA ASP A 111 17.82 11.83 5.21
C ASP A 111 16.93 12.65 6.16
N PHE A 112 15.64 12.80 5.85
CA PHE A 112 14.62 13.48 6.68
C PHE A 112 13.78 12.49 7.51
N LEU A 113 14.19 11.22 7.51
CA LEU A 113 13.48 10.14 8.18
C LEU A 113 13.38 10.34 9.71
N PRO A 114 14.41 10.82 10.43
CA PRO A 114 14.28 11.15 11.85
C PRO A 114 13.20 12.20 12.16
N GLU A 115 13.13 13.27 11.38
CA GLU A 115 12.15 14.35 11.54
C GLU A 115 10.74 13.89 11.20
N PHE A 116 10.60 13.09 10.15
CA PHE A 116 9.34 12.43 9.81
C PHE A 116 8.87 11.53 10.96
N ALA A 117 9.75 10.66 11.46
CA ALA A 117 9.44 9.74 12.55
C ALA A 117 9.06 10.49 13.84
N GLN A 118 9.79 11.55 14.19
CA GLN A 118 9.49 12.38 15.36
C GLN A 118 8.08 12.99 15.26
N LYS A 119 7.71 13.56 14.11
CA LYS A 119 6.37 14.13 13.93
C LYS A 119 5.27 13.07 14.12
N ARG A 120 5.48 11.85 13.63
CA ARG A 120 4.54 10.72 13.76
C ARG A 120 4.49 10.17 15.20
N ILE A 121 5.58 10.31 15.97
CA ILE A 121 5.58 10.05 17.42
C ILE A 121 4.73 11.11 18.14
N ASP A 122 4.91 12.38 17.81
CA ASP A 122 4.19 13.50 18.45
C ASP A 122 2.68 13.43 18.21
N THR A 123 2.24 12.89 17.06
CA THR A 123 0.82 12.63 16.77
C THR A 123 0.29 11.33 17.39
N GLY A 124 1.14 10.53 18.01
CA GLY A 124 0.77 9.24 18.60
C GLY A 124 0.63 8.09 17.60
N GLU A 125 1.01 8.30 16.35
CA GLU A 125 0.96 7.25 15.31
C GLU A 125 2.03 6.17 15.56
N PHE A 126 3.19 6.59 16.05
CA PHE A 126 4.31 5.72 16.41
C PHE A 126 4.44 5.61 17.93
N VAL A 127 4.56 4.37 18.42
CA VAL A 127 4.80 4.13 19.85
C VAL A 127 6.30 4.19 20.11
N TRP A 128 6.74 5.34 20.62
CA TRP A 128 8.14 5.56 21.01
C TRP A 128 8.25 5.80 22.51
N LYS A 129 9.07 4.98 23.18
CA LYS A 129 9.20 5.02 24.65
C LYS A 129 10.30 5.97 25.12
N GLN A 130 11.19 6.40 24.24
CA GLN A 130 12.29 7.30 24.59
C GLN A 130 11.83 8.76 24.48
N LYS A 131 12.43 9.65 25.29
CA LYS A 131 12.12 11.09 25.28
C LYS A 131 12.98 11.89 24.31
N THR A 132 13.62 11.21 23.36
CA THR A 132 14.59 11.76 22.42
C THR A 132 14.15 11.51 20.99
N ILE A 133 14.63 12.35 20.07
CA ILE A 133 14.44 12.15 18.63
C ILE A 133 15.07 10.78 18.26
N PRO A 134 14.36 9.92 17.51
CA PRO A 134 14.93 8.67 17.03
C PRO A 134 16.17 8.92 16.18
N THR A 135 17.20 8.09 16.36
CA THR A 135 18.31 8.03 15.41
C THR A 135 17.83 7.59 14.02
N LYS A 136 18.65 7.74 12.98
CA LYS A 136 18.29 7.32 11.61
C LYS A 136 17.88 5.85 11.53
N ASP A 137 18.61 4.97 12.21
CA ASP A 137 18.32 3.53 12.23
C ASP A 137 17.03 3.22 13.01
N GLU A 138 16.80 3.88 14.15
CA GLU A 138 15.54 3.73 14.91
C GLU A 138 14.33 4.25 14.13
N ALA A 139 14.48 5.41 13.47
CA ALA A 139 13.46 5.98 12.60
C ALA A 139 13.15 5.06 11.42
N TYR A 140 14.18 4.47 10.80
CA TYR A 140 14.02 3.46 9.76
C TYR A 140 13.22 2.26 10.23
N MET A 141 13.54 1.71 11.40
CA MET A 141 12.79 0.57 11.93
C MET A 141 11.31 0.90 12.20
N LEU A 142 11.01 2.09 12.72
CA LEU A 142 9.63 2.55 12.96
C LEU A 142 8.84 2.70 11.65
N VAL A 143 9.45 3.30 10.63
CA VAL A 143 8.80 3.53 9.33
C VAL A 143 8.70 2.24 8.53
N TRP A 144 9.72 1.38 8.59
CA TRP A 144 9.75 0.09 7.92
C TRP A 144 8.60 -0.83 8.38
N ASP A 145 8.32 -0.93 9.69
CA ASP A 145 7.20 -1.73 10.20
C ASP A 145 5.85 -1.28 9.61
N LYS A 146 5.63 0.04 9.57
CA LYS A 146 4.40 0.65 9.07
C LYS A 146 4.26 0.48 7.57
N TRP A 147 5.34 0.72 6.83
CA TRP A 147 5.40 0.47 5.41
C TRP A 147 5.13 -1.00 5.08
N LEU A 148 5.77 -1.92 5.77
CA LEU A 148 5.67 -3.35 5.49
C LEU A 148 4.23 -3.83 5.68
N ARG A 149 3.55 -3.36 6.73
CA ARG A 149 2.12 -3.60 6.91
C ARG A 149 1.30 -3.03 5.75
N ALA A 150 1.44 -1.74 5.43
CA ALA A 150 0.67 -1.11 4.35
C ALA A 150 0.93 -1.78 2.98
N HIS A 151 2.17 -2.17 2.73
CA HIS A 151 2.59 -2.88 1.53
C HIS A 151 1.96 -4.27 1.41
N GLN A 152 1.87 -5.02 2.51
CA GLN A 152 1.17 -6.31 2.54
C GLN A 152 -0.31 -6.17 2.20
N TYR A 153 -0.99 -5.17 2.78
CA TYR A 153 -2.39 -4.90 2.44
C TYR A 153 -2.54 -4.52 0.97
N CYS A 154 -1.70 -3.64 0.43
CA CYS A 154 -1.73 -3.27 -0.99
C CYS A 154 -1.58 -4.49 -1.91
N LYS A 155 -0.67 -5.42 -1.58
CA LYS A 155 -0.53 -6.68 -2.33
C LYS A 155 -1.82 -7.51 -2.29
N ILE A 156 -2.44 -7.66 -1.12
CA ILE A 156 -3.72 -8.41 -0.99
C ILE A 156 -4.82 -7.76 -1.83
N PHE A 157 -5.00 -6.44 -1.74
CA PHE A 157 -5.97 -5.73 -2.57
C PHE A 157 -5.67 -5.84 -4.07
N ASN A 158 -4.39 -5.88 -4.45
CA ASN A 158 -3.98 -6.11 -5.83
C ASN A 158 -4.34 -7.53 -6.31
N GLU A 159 -4.13 -8.57 -5.49
CA GLU A 159 -4.54 -9.95 -5.81
C GLU A 159 -6.07 -10.07 -5.96
N ILE A 160 -6.84 -9.44 -5.06
CA ILE A 160 -8.30 -9.41 -5.16
C ILE A 160 -8.73 -8.69 -6.45
N ARG A 161 -8.09 -7.56 -6.80
CA ARG A 161 -8.31 -6.83 -8.05
C ARG A 161 -8.08 -7.73 -9.27
N LEU A 162 -6.98 -8.50 -9.30
CA LEU A 162 -6.71 -9.46 -10.40
C LEU A 162 -7.82 -10.51 -10.49
N TYR A 163 -8.26 -11.05 -9.35
CA TYR A 163 -9.34 -12.03 -9.31
C TYR A 163 -10.67 -11.48 -9.82
N LEU A 164 -11.00 -10.24 -9.47
CA LEU A 164 -12.18 -9.53 -9.96
C LEU A 164 -12.05 -9.07 -11.42
N LYS A 165 -10.93 -9.37 -12.09
CA LYS A 165 -10.61 -8.96 -13.46
C LYS A 165 -10.57 -7.44 -13.63
N ASP A 166 -10.20 -6.74 -12.57
CA ASP A 166 -10.04 -5.29 -12.55
C ASP A 166 -8.62 -4.88 -12.93
N ASN A 167 -8.14 -5.44 -14.03
CA ASN A 167 -6.78 -5.28 -14.52
C ASN A 167 -6.78 -5.16 -16.04
N ASN A 168 -5.74 -4.56 -16.61
CA ASN A 168 -5.57 -4.56 -18.06
C ASN A 168 -5.07 -5.93 -18.53
N THR A 169 -5.51 -6.39 -19.71
CA THR A 169 -5.01 -7.63 -20.32
C THR A 169 -3.56 -7.49 -20.78
N ASN A 170 -3.14 -6.29 -21.16
CA ASN A 170 -1.73 -5.94 -21.34
C ASN A 170 -1.19 -5.46 -19.99
N LEU A 171 -0.30 -6.25 -19.36
CA LEU A 171 0.26 -5.94 -18.05
C LEU A 171 1.07 -4.63 -18.03
N GLU A 172 1.68 -4.23 -19.15
CA GLU A 172 2.38 -2.94 -19.27
C GLU A 172 1.42 -1.74 -19.20
N ARG A 173 0.14 -2.00 -19.45
CA ARG A 173 -0.95 -1.00 -19.38
C ARG A 173 -1.79 -1.18 -18.12
N ASP A 174 -1.36 -2.03 -17.18
CA ASP A 174 -2.07 -2.14 -15.91
C ASP A 174 -1.89 -0.87 -15.08
N TRP A 175 -3.00 -0.39 -14.53
CA TRP A 175 -3.02 0.89 -13.84
C TRP A 175 -2.41 0.84 -12.43
N PHE A 176 -2.23 -0.34 -11.84
CA PHE A 176 -1.81 -0.48 -10.44
C PHE A 176 -0.45 0.17 -10.17
N PHE A 177 0.56 -0.14 -10.99
CA PHE A 177 1.89 0.42 -10.78
C PHE A 177 1.96 1.92 -11.10
N SER A 178 1.32 2.34 -12.19
CA SER A 178 1.25 3.77 -12.53
C SER A 178 0.58 4.57 -11.42
N LEU A 179 -0.45 4.02 -10.78
CA LEU A 179 -1.09 4.58 -9.60
C LEU A 179 -0.11 4.67 -8.42
N GLN A 180 0.67 3.62 -8.15
CA GLN A 180 1.70 3.63 -7.11
C GLN A 180 2.73 4.75 -7.35
N CYS A 181 3.24 4.87 -8.57
CA CYS A 181 4.19 5.92 -8.95
C CYS A 181 3.59 7.32 -8.80
N ALA A 182 2.35 7.52 -9.27
CA ALA A 182 1.65 8.79 -9.14
C ALA A 182 1.46 9.18 -7.67
N SER A 183 1.02 8.22 -6.85
CA SER A 183 0.77 8.42 -5.43
C SER A 183 2.05 8.77 -4.68
N ALA A 184 3.16 8.08 -4.98
CA ALA A 184 4.46 8.37 -4.38
C ALA A 184 5.03 9.74 -4.80
N ALA A 185 4.91 10.12 -6.07
CA ALA A 185 5.31 11.45 -6.53
C ALA A 185 4.47 12.57 -5.87
N PHE A 186 3.17 12.32 -5.66
CA PHE A 186 2.30 13.25 -4.96
C PHE A 186 2.64 13.35 -3.46
N ALA A 187 2.92 12.23 -2.80
CA ALA A 187 3.36 12.18 -1.41
C ALA A 187 4.69 12.93 -1.21
N GLU A 188 5.67 12.70 -2.09
CA GLU A 188 6.95 13.40 -2.05
C GLU A 188 6.79 14.92 -2.25
N TYR A 189 5.96 15.36 -3.21
CA TYR A 189 5.65 16.78 -3.37
C TYR A 189 5.06 17.40 -2.09
N ASN A 190 4.08 16.73 -1.48
CA ASN A 190 3.43 17.23 -0.26
C ASN A 190 4.41 17.30 0.92
N PHE A 191 5.24 16.27 1.10
CA PHE A 191 6.28 16.27 2.13
C PHE A 191 7.26 17.42 1.91
N ARG A 192 7.81 17.55 0.70
CA ARG A 192 8.75 18.64 0.36
C ARG A 192 8.12 20.01 0.61
N LYS A 193 6.85 20.19 0.25
CA LYS A 193 6.12 21.44 0.45
C LYS A 193 5.96 21.75 1.94
N GLU A 194 5.61 20.75 2.74
CA GLU A 194 5.41 20.90 4.18
C GLU A 194 6.72 21.28 4.91
N TYR A 195 7.85 20.69 4.50
CA TYR A 195 9.16 20.92 5.12
C TYR A 195 9.98 22.02 4.44
N GLY A 196 9.40 22.75 3.47
CA GLY A 196 10.09 23.85 2.78
C GLY A 196 11.27 23.42 1.91
N LEU A 197 11.27 22.18 1.42
CA LEU A 197 12.30 21.62 0.55
C LEU A 197 12.09 22.04 -0.91
N ASN A 198 13.17 22.01 -1.69
CA ASN A 198 13.11 22.23 -3.14
C ASN A 198 12.18 21.21 -3.81
N GLN A 199 11.29 21.69 -4.65
CA GLN A 199 10.32 20.86 -5.37
C GLN A 199 10.95 20.21 -6.61
N ILE A 200 10.64 18.93 -6.86
CA ILE A 200 11.08 18.20 -8.08
C ILE A 200 10.10 18.43 -9.22
N ILE A 201 8.82 18.51 -8.89
CA ILE A 201 7.72 18.77 -9.81
C ILE A 201 6.97 20.02 -9.38
N ASP A 202 6.36 20.72 -10.33
CA ASP A 202 5.48 21.84 -9.99
C ASP A 202 4.14 21.35 -9.41
N GLY A 203 3.40 22.29 -8.81
CA GLY A 203 2.10 21.98 -8.21
C GLY A 203 1.06 21.51 -9.22
N ALA A 204 1.14 21.92 -10.49
CA ALA A 204 0.22 21.45 -11.52
C ALA A 204 0.43 19.96 -11.80
N ARG A 205 1.69 19.52 -11.90
CA ARG A 205 2.05 18.11 -12.08
C ARG A 205 1.73 17.27 -10.85
N ALA A 206 1.92 17.80 -9.64
CA ALA A 206 1.50 17.13 -8.42
C ALA A 206 -0.02 16.89 -8.40
N LEU A 207 -0.82 17.91 -8.76
CA LEU A 207 -2.28 17.78 -8.88
C LEU A 207 -2.69 16.76 -9.94
N GLN A 208 -1.96 16.69 -11.08
CA GLN A 208 -2.18 15.65 -12.09
C GLN A 208 -1.97 14.25 -11.51
N TYR A 209 -0.92 14.03 -10.74
CA TYR A 209 -0.72 12.72 -10.12
C TYR A 209 -1.77 12.40 -9.05
N GLY A 210 -2.12 13.38 -8.22
CA GLY A 210 -3.17 13.23 -7.20
C GLY A 210 -4.55 12.88 -7.79
N SER A 211 -4.91 13.43 -8.96
CA SER A 211 -6.19 13.14 -9.60
C SER A 211 -6.31 11.70 -10.13
N PHE A 212 -5.21 10.96 -10.25
CA PHE A 212 -5.29 9.54 -10.63
C PHE A 212 -6.03 8.73 -9.56
N LEU A 213 -5.85 9.06 -8.28
CA LEU A 213 -6.61 8.47 -7.18
C LEU A 213 -8.13 8.68 -7.37
N GLU A 214 -8.53 9.89 -7.80
CA GLU A 214 -9.93 10.24 -8.06
C GLU A 214 -10.52 9.48 -9.26
N ILE A 215 -9.73 9.27 -10.32
CA ILE A 215 -10.17 8.48 -11.48
C ILE A 215 -10.39 7.01 -11.07
N VAL A 216 -9.49 6.45 -10.26
CA VAL A 216 -9.64 5.07 -9.77
C VAL A 216 -10.86 4.97 -8.85
N SER A 217 -11.05 5.91 -7.92
CA SER A 217 -12.17 5.93 -6.96
C SER A 217 -13.53 6.15 -7.62
N LYS A 218 -13.58 6.75 -8.81
CA LYS A 218 -14.82 6.88 -9.61
C LYS A 218 -15.21 5.60 -10.33
N GLY A 219 -14.40 4.54 -10.28
CA GLY A 219 -14.74 3.26 -10.91
C GLY A 219 -14.55 3.24 -12.44
N HIS A 220 -13.69 4.09 -13.01
CA HIS A 220 -13.41 4.04 -14.45
C HIS A 220 -12.88 2.66 -14.87
N LYS A 221 -13.32 2.16 -16.03
CA LYS A 221 -12.98 0.82 -16.53
C LYS A 221 -11.48 0.65 -16.81
N ASP A 222 -10.87 1.65 -17.45
CA ASP A 222 -9.41 1.73 -17.63
C ASP A 222 -8.94 3.06 -17.03
N PRO A 223 -8.61 3.08 -15.72
CA PRO A 223 -8.18 4.29 -15.03
C PRO A 223 -6.94 4.94 -15.66
N LEU A 224 -6.01 4.13 -16.15
CA LEU A 224 -4.78 4.64 -16.76
C LEU A 224 -5.10 5.36 -18.08
N GLU A 225 -5.87 4.73 -18.96
CA GLU A 225 -6.27 5.35 -20.22
C GLU A 225 -7.06 6.65 -20.00
N GLU A 226 -7.97 6.67 -19.02
CA GLU A 226 -8.74 7.87 -18.68
C GLU A 226 -7.82 9.02 -18.23
N TRP A 227 -6.84 8.72 -17.37
CA TRP A 227 -5.88 9.71 -16.91
C TRP A 227 -5.04 10.27 -18.06
N GLU A 228 -4.53 9.41 -18.93
CA GLU A 228 -3.70 9.81 -20.08
C GLU A 228 -4.49 10.67 -21.07
N LYS A 229 -5.77 10.36 -21.30
CA LYS A 229 -6.68 11.18 -22.11
C LYS A 229 -6.91 12.56 -21.47
N THR A 230 -7.17 12.60 -20.17
CA THR A 230 -7.46 13.83 -19.43
C THR A 230 -6.30 14.82 -19.52
N TYR A 231 -5.06 14.33 -19.37
CA TYR A 231 -3.87 15.19 -19.32
C TYR A 231 -3.03 15.21 -20.59
N LYS A 232 -3.42 14.47 -21.63
CA LYS A 232 -2.71 14.34 -22.91
C LYS A 232 -1.23 13.97 -22.72
N LYS A 233 -0.95 13.07 -21.79
CA LYS A 233 0.39 12.60 -21.43
C LYS A 233 0.35 11.11 -21.16
N SER A 234 1.39 10.38 -21.54
CA SER A 234 1.54 8.96 -21.20
C SER A 234 2.21 8.80 -19.84
N PHE A 235 1.82 7.77 -19.09
CA PHE A 235 2.68 7.28 -18.00
C PHE A 235 3.89 6.55 -18.59
N PRO A 236 5.05 6.58 -17.91
CA PRO A 236 6.14 5.65 -18.19
C PRO A 236 5.64 4.21 -18.05
N LEU A 237 5.95 3.36 -19.03
CA LEU A 237 5.68 1.93 -18.95
C LEU A 237 6.65 1.28 -17.95
N GLN A 238 6.22 0.21 -17.29
CA GLN A 238 7.14 -0.67 -16.56
C GLN A 238 8.08 -1.34 -17.56
N SER A 239 9.40 -1.17 -17.36
CA SER A 239 10.45 -1.94 -18.04
C SER A 239 10.72 -3.25 -17.34
#